data_AF-A0A1G6UR97-F1
#
_entry.id   AF-A0A1G6UR97-F1
#
_cell.length_a   1.000
_cell.length_b   1.000
_cell.length_c   1.000
_cell.angle_alpha   90.00
_cell.angle_beta   90.00
_cell.angle_gamma   90.00
#
_symmetry.space_group_name_H-M   'P 1'
#
loop_
_entity.id
_entity.type
_entity.pdbx_description
1 polymer ?
#
loop_
_entity_poly.entity_id
_entity_poly.type
_entity_poly.pdbx_seq_one_letter_code
_entity_poly.pdbx_strand_id
1 'polypeptide(L)'
;MGGLRYVNGRTWGGAGWVIGAPLVYREVMTTQPVAASRPEVTLRRVRGTDLEAFFEMERDPEANWMAAFTAKDPSDRVLFDARWALLLDDAQVTARTICADGLIAGSVMSYIEDGETEITYWIAREYWGSGVASQSLALFLDEVTVRPLNARTAKDNVGSLTVLKRCGFEIVGENEDFANGRGELVEEHLLQLA
;
A
#
# COMPACT_ATOMS: atom_id res chain seq x y z
N MET A 1 18.15 60.93 -11.61
CA MET A 1 17.61 60.12 -12.73
C MET A 1 18.73 59.82 -13.70
N GLY A 2 18.80 58.57 -14.18
CA GLY A 2 19.58 58.20 -15.37
C GLY A 2 21.01 57.75 -15.12
N GLY A 3 21.19 56.46 -14.80
CA GLY A 3 22.45 55.76 -15.02
C GLY A 3 22.40 55.06 -16.37
N LEU A 4 23.32 55.41 -17.28
CA LEU A 4 23.56 54.69 -18.53
C LEU A 4 24.87 53.91 -18.48
N ARG A 5 24.82 52.82 -19.24
CA ARG A 5 25.58 51.58 -19.13
C ARG A 5 26.79 51.56 -20.08
N TYR A 6 27.82 50.83 -19.62
CA TYR A 6 28.79 49.98 -20.35
C TYR A 6 29.65 50.56 -21.49
N VAL A 7 30.94 50.20 -21.53
CA VAL A 7 31.53 49.18 -22.44
C VAL A 7 32.97 48.92 -21.97
N ASN A 8 33.35 47.65 -21.76
CA ASN A 8 34.76 47.27 -21.59
C ASN A 8 35.26 46.52 -22.83
N GLY A 9 36.37 47.03 -23.36
CA GLY A 9 37.00 46.58 -24.59
C GLY A 9 37.78 45.27 -24.46
N ARG A 10 37.98 44.65 -25.61
CA ARG A 10 38.88 43.52 -25.84
C ARG A 10 40.34 43.95 -25.65
N THR A 11 41.20 43.00 -25.29
CA THR A 11 42.38 42.66 -26.10
C THR A 11 42.81 41.22 -25.80
N TRP A 12 43.27 40.53 -26.85
CA TRP A 12 43.89 39.20 -26.82
C TRP A 12 45.40 39.36 -26.97
N GLY A 13 46.17 38.50 -26.31
CA GLY A 13 47.59 38.32 -26.60
C GLY A 13 48.19 37.16 -25.80
N GLY A 14 48.93 36.29 -26.49
CA GLY A 14 49.93 35.42 -25.86
C GLY A 14 49.70 33.92 -26.02
N ALA A 15 50.36 33.35 -27.02
CA ALA A 15 50.47 31.91 -27.24
C ALA A 15 51.27 31.22 -26.11
N GLY A 16 50.84 30.02 -25.73
CA GLY A 16 51.58 29.08 -24.92
C GLY A 16 51.04 27.67 -25.16
N TRP A 17 51.81 26.83 -25.86
CA TRP A 17 51.49 25.43 -26.07
C TRP A 17 51.87 24.63 -24.83
N VAL A 18 50.92 23.86 -24.27
CA VAL A 18 51.21 22.71 -23.41
C VAL A 18 50.51 21.50 -24.03
N ILE A 19 51.31 20.51 -24.39
CA ILE A 19 50.89 19.21 -24.90
C ILE A 19 50.62 18.35 -23.66
N GLY A 20 49.40 17.86 -23.47
CA GLY A 20 49.05 17.08 -22.29
C GLY A 20 47.72 16.33 -22.39
N ALA A 21 47.85 15.01 -22.55
CA ALA A 21 46.91 13.93 -22.26
C ALA A 21 45.78 13.62 -23.28
N PRO A 22 45.53 12.32 -23.55
CA PRO A 22 44.49 11.87 -24.45
C PRO A 22 43.11 12.07 -23.83
N LEU A 23 42.16 12.60 -24.61
CA LEU A 23 40.75 12.55 -24.30
C LEU A 23 40.28 11.09 -24.35
N VAL A 24 40.25 10.44 -23.19
CA VAL A 24 39.46 9.22 -23.02
C VAL A 24 38.01 9.67 -23.02
N TYR A 25 37.31 9.42 -24.12
CA TYR A 25 35.86 9.50 -24.18
C TYR A 25 35.32 8.52 -23.12
N ARG A 26 34.93 9.03 -21.95
CA ARG A 26 34.10 8.26 -21.03
C ARG A 26 32.73 8.16 -21.67
N GLU A 27 32.44 6.98 -22.18
CA GLU A 27 31.10 6.53 -22.49
C GLU A 27 30.22 6.84 -21.29
N VAL A 28 29.29 7.79 -21.45
CA VAL A 28 28.23 7.99 -20.48
C VAL A 28 27.40 6.73 -20.56
N MET A 29 27.60 5.82 -19.61
CA MET A 29 26.67 4.72 -19.39
C MET A 29 25.34 5.34 -19.01
N THR A 30 24.50 5.54 -20.01
CA THR A 30 23.08 5.85 -19.83
C THR A 30 22.49 4.64 -19.13
N THR A 31 22.37 4.69 -17.80
CA THR A 31 21.55 3.71 -17.08
C THR A 31 20.13 3.92 -17.57
N GLN A 32 19.69 3.01 -18.43
CA GLN A 32 18.29 2.86 -18.79
C GLN A 32 17.49 2.74 -17.49
N PRO A 33 16.39 3.48 -17.29
CA PRO A 33 15.59 3.31 -16.09
C PRO A 33 15.08 1.87 -16.10
N VAL A 34 15.57 1.04 -15.18
CA VAL A 34 14.94 -0.23 -14.85
C VAL A 34 13.56 0.17 -14.35
N ALA A 35 12.51 -0.15 -15.12
CA ALA A 35 11.15 -0.05 -14.61
C ALA A 35 11.15 -0.75 -13.26
N ALA A 36 10.81 -0.03 -12.18
CA ALA A 36 10.84 -0.61 -10.84
C ALA A 36 10.09 -1.94 -10.89
N SER A 37 10.82 -3.04 -10.68
CA SER A 37 10.22 -4.37 -10.72
C SER A 37 9.14 -4.40 -9.65
N ARG A 38 7.98 -4.98 -9.97
CA ARG A 38 6.95 -5.21 -8.95
C ARG A 38 7.58 -6.01 -7.80
N PRO A 39 7.33 -5.63 -6.54
CA PRO A 39 7.90 -6.34 -5.41
C PRO A 39 7.40 -7.78 -5.38
N GLU A 40 8.28 -8.70 -4.97
CA GLU A 40 7.92 -10.09 -4.74
C GLU A 40 7.08 -10.18 -3.47
N VAL A 41 5.85 -10.67 -3.61
CA VAL A 41 4.90 -10.78 -2.50
C VAL A 41 4.85 -12.21 -1.98
N THR A 42 4.96 -12.36 -0.67
CA THR A 42 4.78 -13.63 0.03
C THR A 42 3.82 -13.48 1.20
N LEU A 43 3.13 -14.56 1.55
CA LEU A 43 2.28 -14.65 2.73
C LEU A 43 2.91 -15.58 3.75
N ARG A 44 2.79 -15.22 5.02
CA ARG A 44 3.19 -16.09 6.14
C ARG A 44 2.25 -15.93 7.32
N ARG A 45 2.25 -16.92 8.22
CA ARG A 45 1.50 -16.82 9.48
C ARG A 45 1.92 -15.55 10.23
N VAL A 46 0.92 -14.86 10.79
CA VAL A 46 1.11 -13.70 11.67
C VAL A 46 1.89 -14.13 12.92
N ARG A 47 2.88 -13.34 13.29
CA ARG A 47 3.67 -13.48 14.50
C ARG A 47 3.37 -12.32 15.42
N GLY A 48 3.47 -12.52 16.74
CA GLY A 48 3.30 -11.43 17.72
C GLY A 48 4.23 -10.24 17.47
N THR A 49 5.42 -10.48 16.90
CA THR A 49 6.38 -9.43 16.52
C THR A 49 5.93 -8.57 15.32
N ASP A 50 4.96 -9.03 14.52
CA ASP A 50 4.43 -8.27 13.38
C ASP A 50 3.43 -7.20 13.83
N LEU A 51 2.82 -7.38 15.01
CA LEU A 51 1.76 -6.53 15.52
C LEU A 51 2.22 -5.09 15.74
N GLU A 52 3.50 -4.87 16.05
CA GLU A 52 4.07 -3.53 16.13
C GLU A 52 4.01 -2.79 14.79
N ALA A 53 4.34 -3.48 13.70
CA ALA A 53 4.28 -2.89 12.36
C ALA A 53 2.82 -2.63 11.95
N PHE A 54 1.91 -3.55 12.25
CA PHE A 54 0.47 -3.37 11.97
C PHE A 54 -0.10 -2.18 12.76
N PHE A 55 0.29 -2.03 14.03
CA PHE A 55 -0.15 -0.90 14.85
C PHE A 55 0.31 0.44 14.27
N GLU A 56 1.57 0.55 13.85
CA GLU A 56 2.06 1.78 13.23
C GLU A 56 1.38 2.08 11.89
N MET A 57 1.09 1.05 11.08
CA MET A 57 0.33 1.21 9.84
C MET A 57 -1.12 1.66 10.09
N GLU A 58 -1.80 1.06 11.07
CA GLU A 58 -3.16 1.42 11.46
C GLU A 58 -3.24 2.80 12.14
N ARG A 59 -2.11 3.42 12.50
CA ARG A 59 -2.07 4.81 12.99
C ARG A 59 -1.88 5.85 11.90
N ASP A 60 -1.58 5.45 10.66
CA ASP A 60 -1.44 6.38 9.55
C ASP A 60 -2.82 7.02 9.25
N PRO A 61 -2.97 8.36 9.41
CA PRO A 61 -4.26 9.03 9.22
C PRO A 61 -4.79 8.94 7.78
N GLU A 62 -3.89 8.93 6.80
CA GLU A 62 -4.24 8.83 5.38
C GLU A 62 -4.75 7.41 5.06
N ALA A 63 -4.13 6.38 5.66
CA ALA A 63 -4.59 5.01 5.54
C ALA A 63 -5.94 4.79 6.22
N ASN A 64 -6.16 5.36 7.42
CA ASN A 64 -7.46 5.31 8.09
C ASN A 64 -8.57 5.98 7.27
N TRP A 65 -8.29 7.17 6.75
CA TRP A 65 -9.24 7.89 5.91
C TRP A 65 -9.60 7.08 4.65
N MET A 66 -8.60 6.45 4.02
CA MET A 66 -8.79 5.60 2.84
C MET A 66 -9.62 4.34 3.15
N ALA A 67 -9.34 3.67 4.27
CA ALA A 67 -10.06 2.47 4.70
C ALA A 67 -11.50 2.78 5.16
N ALA A 68 -11.75 3.99 5.69
CA ALA A 68 -13.02 4.49 6.22
C ALA A 68 -13.55 3.74 7.47
N PHE A 69 -13.74 2.43 7.37
CA PHE A 69 -14.29 1.58 8.43
C PHE A 69 -13.15 1.01 9.29
N THR A 70 -12.62 1.83 10.19
CA THR A 70 -11.50 1.46 11.06
C THR A 70 -11.86 1.57 12.55
N ALA A 71 -10.88 1.32 13.42
CA ALA A 71 -11.04 1.50 14.86
C ALA A 71 -11.38 2.96 15.20
N LYS A 72 -12.20 3.16 16.24
CA LYS A 72 -12.59 4.50 16.72
C LYS A 72 -11.38 5.34 17.17
N ASP A 73 -10.44 4.72 17.87
CA ASP A 73 -9.15 5.32 18.22
C ASP A 73 -8.03 4.39 17.74
N PRO A 74 -7.42 4.66 16.57
CA PRO A 74 -6.33 3.85 16.06
C PRO A 74 -5.03 3.94 16.89
N SER A 75 -4.93 4.89 17.83
CA SER A 75 -3.80 5.00 18.75
C SER A 75 -3.99 4.21 20.06
N ASP A 76 -5.15 3.57 20.27
CA ASP A 76 -5.39 2.73 21.43
C ASP A 76 -4.70 1.37 21.27
N ARG A 77 -3.48 1.29 21.80
CA ARG A 77 -2.67 0.06 21.78
C ARG A 77 -3.34 -1.11 22.51
N VAL A 78 -4.06 -0.86 23.60
CA VAL A 78 -4.66 -1.92 24.41
C VAL A 78 -5.79 -2.59 23.64
N LEU A 79 -6.67 -1.81 23.00
CA LEU A 79 -7.73 -2.33 22.16
C LEU A 79 -7.19 -3.04 20.92
N PHE A 80 -6.15 -2.50 20.30
CA PHE A 80 -5.48 -3.13 19.17
C PHE A 80 -4.92 -4.52 19.54
N ASP A 81 -4.16 -4.61 20.64
CA ASP A 81 -3.56 -5.87 21.09
C ASP A 81 -4.64 -6.89 21.48
N ALA A 82 -5.70 -6.46 22.17
CA ALA A 82 -6.82 -7.32 22.53
C ALA A 82 -7.55 -7.86 21.30
N ARG A 83 -7.81 -7.02 20.29
CA ARG A 83 -8.45 -7.42 19.03
C ARG A 83 -7.60 -8.47 18.30
N TRP A 84 -6.30 -8.22 18.15
CA TRP A 84 -5.40 -9.17 17.49
C TRP A 84 -5.22 -10.47 18.28
N ALA A 85 -5.22 -10.44 19.61
CA ALA A 85 -5.21 -11.66 20.42
C ALA A 85 -6.45 -12.53 20.15
N LEU A 86 -7.64 -11.93 20.08
CA LEU A 86 -8.88 -12.65 19.74
C LEU A 86 -8.84 -13.23 18.32
N LEU A 87 -8.43 -12.43 17.33
CA LEU A 87 -8.33 -12.87 15.94
C LEU A 87 -7.34 -14.02 15.75
N LEU A 88 -6.25 -14.07 16.53
CA LEU A 88 -5.24 -15.12 16.42
C LEU A 88 -5.58 -16.40 17.20
N ASP A 89 -6.52 -16.33 18.15
CA ASP A 89 -7.02 -17.48 18.93
C ASP A 89 -8.22 -18.17 18.25
N ASP A 90 -8.96 -17.43 17.39
CA ASP A 90 -10.12 -17.97 16.68
C ASP A 90 -9.72 -18.90 15.52
N ALA A 91 -10.12 -20.17 15.61
CA ALA A 91 -9.88 -21.18 14.59
C ALA A 91 -10.65 -20.95 13.27
N GLN A 92 -11.68 -20.09 13.28
CA GLN A 92 -12.41 -19.67 12.08
C GLN A 92 -11.75 -18.48 11.37
N VAL A 93 -10.73 -17.87 11.98
CA VAL A 93 -9.97 -16.78 11.39
C VAL A 93 -8.71 -17.32 10.72
N THR A 94 -8.52 -16.96 9.46
CA THR A 94 -7.25 -17.15 8.76
C THR A 94 -6.61 -15.79 8.56
N ALA A 95 -5.49 -15.51 9.24
CA ALA A 95 -4.74 -14.27 9.07
C ALA A 95 -3.31 -14.52 8.56
N ARG A 96 -2.83 -13.65 7.66
CA ARG A 96 -1.47 -13.67 7.12
C ARG A 96 -0.83 -12.29 7.19
N THR A 97 0.46 -12.29 7.47
CA THR A 97 1.34 -11.14 7.26
C THR A 97 1.74 -11.13 5.79
N ILE A 98 1.50 -9.99 5.14
CA ILE A 98 1.94 -9.74 3.78
C ILE A 98 3.39 -9.24 3.84
N CYS A 99 4.29 -9.88 3.11
CA CYS A 99 5.66 -9.41 2.96
C CYS A 99 5.93 -9.03 1.50
N ALA A 100 6.50 -7.84 1.27
CA ALA A 100 6.98 -7.37 -0.02
C ALA A 100 8.51 -7.28 0.02
N ASP A 101 9.20 -8.03 -0.84
CA ASP A 101 10.67 -8.17 -0.84
C ASP A 101 11.23 -8.52 0.56
N GLY A 102 10.48 -9.33 1.32
CA GLY A 102 10.82 -9.77 2.67
C GLY A 102 10.48 -8.79 3.80
N LEU A 103 10.01 -7.58 3.50
CA LEU A 103 9.59 -6.57 4.48
C LEU A 103 8.08 -6.64 4.73
N ILE A 104 7.64 -6.39 5.96
CA ILE A 104 6.20 -6.37 6.29
C ILE A 104 5.54 -5.24 5.52
N ALA A 105 4.54 -5.59 4.70
CA ALA A 105 3.79 -4.67 3.87
C ALA A 105 2.32 -4.53 4.31
N GLY A 106 1.87 -5.35 5.27
CA GLY A 106 0.53 -5.28 5.82
C GLY A 106 -0.01 -6.66 6.20
N SER A 107 -1.34 -6.80 6.19
CA SER A 107 -2.03 -8.02 6.58
C SER A 107 -3.20 -8.32 5.64
N VAL A 108 -3.56 -9.60 5.56
CA VAL A 108 -4.79 -10.08 4.91
C VAL A 108 -5.40 -11.13 5.82
N MET A 109 -6.72 -11.10 5.97
CA MET A 109 -7.43 -12.05 6.81
C MET A 109 -8.82 -12.38 6.29
N SER A 110 -9.28 -13.58 6.60
CA SER A 110 -10.67 -13.99 6.47
C SER A 110 -11.23 -14.40 7.82
N TYR A 111 -12.48 -14.06 8.06
CA TYR A 111 -13.20 -14.25 9.31
C TYR A 111 -14.68 -14.49 9.03
N ILE A 112 -15.42 -14.91 10.06
CA ILE A 112 -16.88 -15.07 9.96
C ILE A 112 -17.56 -13.85 10.58
N GLU A 113 -18.46 -13.23 9.84
CA GLU A 113 -19.33 -12.15 10.31
C GLU A 113 -20.76 -12.48 9.90
N ASP A 114 -21.68 -12.46 10.88
CA ASP A 114 -23.09 -12.80 10.69
C ASP A 114 -23.35 -14.14 9.97
N GLY A 115 -22.43 -15.10 10.15
CA GLY A 115 -22.51 -16.44 9.54
C GLY A 115 -21.97 -16.51 8.10
N GLU A 116 -21.50 -15.40 7.55
CA GLU A 116 -20.88 -15.33 6.23
C GLU A 116 -19.37 -15.20 6.34
N THR A 117 -18.64 -15.72 5.35
CA THR A 117 -17.18 -15.57 5.32
C THR A 117 -16.82 -14.25 4.65
N GLU A 118 -16.11 -13.40 5.37
CA GLU A 118 -15.61 -12.10 4.90
C GLU A 118 -14.09 -12.14 4.70
N ILE A 119 -13.58 -11.19 3.91
CA ILE A 119 -12.15 -10.92 3.74
C ILE A 119 -11.86 -9.44 3.96
N THR A 120 -10.73 -9.15 4.60
CA THR A 120 -10.18 -7.80 4.71
C THR A 120 -8.66 -7.84 4.54
N TYR A 121 -8.10 -6.71 4.11
CA TYR A 121 -6.65 -6.53 4.02
C TYR A 121 -6.27 -5.08 4.31
N TRP A 122 -5.08 -4.92 4.87
CA TRP A 122 -4.42 -3.64 5.07
C TRP A 122 -3.08 -3.64 4.35
N ILE A 123 -2.76 -2.56 3.65
CA ILE A 123 -1.49 -2.39 2.94
C ILE A 123 -0.86 -1.09 3.41
N ALA A 124 0.38 -1.15 3.87
CA ALA A 124 1.12 0.03 4.26
C ALA A 124 1.21 1.02 3.08
N ARG A 125 1.10 2.31 3.38
CA ARG A 125 0.89 3.35 2.37
C ARG A 125 2.03 3.45 1.36
N GLU A 126 3.26 3.17 1.79
CA GLU A 126 4.44 3.10 0.94
C GLU A 126 4.37 2.02 -0.15
N TYR A 127 3.48 1.03 -0.03
CA TYR A 127 3.24 -0.01 -1.03
C TYR A 127 2.01 0.23 -1.90
N TRP A 128 1.26 1.32 -1.72
CA TRP A 128 0.10 1.60 -2.56
C TRP A 128 0.50 1.79 -4.04
N GLY A 129 -0.32 1.28 -4.95
CA GLY A 129 -0.06 1.35 -6.40
C GLY A 129 1.07 0.44 -6.93
N SER A 130 1.81 -0.26 -6.06
CA SER A 130 2.90 -1.16 -6.45
C SER A 130 2.44 -2.57 -6.89
N GLY A 131 1.16 -2.88 -6.71
CA GLY A 131 0.58 -4.20 -6.99
C GLY A 131 0.65 -5.20 -5.84
N VAL A 132 1.14 -4.81 -4.65
CA VAL A 132 1.21 -5.69 -3.47
C VAL A 132 -0.16 -6.24 -3.09
N ALA A 133 -1.19 -5.38 -3.00
CA ALA A 133 -2.55 -5.77 -2.61
C ALA A 133 -3.16 -6.86 -3.50
N SER A 134 -3.03 -6.71 -4.83
CA SER A 134 -3.57 -7.70 -5.77
C SER A 134 -2.83 -9.04 -5.69
N GLN A 135 -1.50 -9.00 -5.52
CA GLN A 135 -0.71 -10.23 -5.39
C GLN A 135 -1.01 -10.93 -4.06
N SER A 136 -1.11 -10.19 -2.96
CA SER A 136 -1.42 -10.76 -1.65
C SER A 136 -2.82 -11.36 -1.60
N LEU A 137 -3.81 -10.68 -2.17
CA LEU A 137 -5.17 -11.19 -2.22
C LEU A 137 -5.24 -12.47 -3.08
N ALA A 138 -4.61 -12.48 -4.26
CA ALA A 138 -4.57 -13.66 -5.11
C ALA A 138 -3.97 -14.89 -4.39
N LEU A 139 -2.80 -14.71 -3.76
CA LEU A 139 -2.16 -15.78 -2.96
C LEU A 139 -3.05 -16.23 -1.80
N PHE A 140 -3.76 -15.31 -1.16
CA PHE A 140 -4.60 -15.64 -0.03
C PHE A 140 -5.86 -16.41 -0.44
N LEU A 141 -6.40 -16.16 -1.63
CA LEU A 141 -7.53 -16.90 -2.19
C LEU A 141 -7.20 -18.34 -2.58
N ASP A 142 -5.91 -18.66 -2.80
CA ASP A 142 -5.44 -20.04 -2.94
C ASP A 142 -5.47 -20.79 -1.60
N GLU A 143 -5.34 -20.09 -0.47
CA GLU A 143 -5.44 -20.65 0.87
C GLU A 143 -6.89 -20.72 1.38
N VAL A 144 -7.70 -19.70 1.13
CA VAL A 144 -9.10 -19.59 1.57
C VAL A 144 -10.04 -19.94 0.41
N THR A 145 -10.47 -21.21 0.37
CA THR A 145 -11.25 -21.76 -0.75
C THR A 145 -12.77 -21.80 -0.50
N VAL A 146 -13.25 -21.38 0.68
CA VAL A 146 -14.68 -21.33 1.00
C VAL A 146 -15.39 -20.29 0.15
N ARG A 147 -16.60 -20.61 -0.32
CA ARG A 147 -17.43 -19.72 -1.12
C ARG A 147 -18.91 -19.78 -0.68
N PRO A 148 -19.68 -18.69 -0.81
CA PRO A 148 -19.22 -17.36 -1.24
C PRO A 148 -18.24 -16.72 -0.25
N LEU A 149 -17.35 -15.87 -0.75
CA LEU A 149 -16.47 -15.04 0.06
C LEU A 149 -16.84 -13.57 -0.16
N ASN A 150 -17.15 -12.87 0.91
CA ASN A 150 -17.58 -11.48 0.86
C ASN A 150 -16.42 -10.53 1.13
N ALA A 151 -16.54 -9.30 0.63
CA ALA A 151 -15.64 -8.20 0.90
C ALA A 151 -16.42 -6.89 0.88
N ARG A 152 -15.93 -5.90 1.62
CA ARG A 152 -16.52 -4.56 1.62
C ARG A 152 -15.47 -3.50 1.38
N THR A 153 -15.88 -2.39 0.77
CA THR A 153 -15.01 -1.23 0.57
C THR A 153 -15.83 0.04 0.43
N ALA A 154 -15.37 1.15 1.00
CA ALA A 154 -15.92 2.46 0.71
C ALA A 154 -15.98 2.70 -0.81
N LYS A 155 -17.07 3.28 -1.32
CA LYS A 155 -17.28 3.46 -2.76
C LYS A 155 -16.19 4.29 -3.44
N ASP A 156 -15.61 5.24 -2.72
CA ASP A 156 -14.53 6.11 -3.18
C ASP A 156 -13.13 5.50 -3.00
N ASN A 157 -13.00 4.36 -2.33
CA ASN A 157 -11.76 3.60 -2.27
C ASN A 157 -11.57 2.79 -3.57
N VAL A 158 -11.23 3.52 -4.64
CA VAL A 158 -10.99 2.98 -5.99
C VAL A 158 -9.87 1.94 -5.99
N GLY A 159 -8.88 2.07 -5.09
CA GLY A 159 -7.78 1.14 -4.94
C GLY A 159 -8.27 -0.26 -4.55
N SER A 160 -8.99 -0.36 -3.44
CA SER A 160 -9.55 -1.62 -2.96
C SER A 160 -10.58 -2.20 -3.93
N LEU A 161 -11.45 -1.36 -4.50
CA LEU A 161 -12.41 -1.80 -5.53
C LEU A 161 -11.71 -2.42 -6.75
N THR A 162 -10.62 -1.81 -7.21
CA THR A 162 -9.82 -2.34 -8.33
C THR A 162 -9.16 -3.67 -7.98
N VAL A 163 -8.62 -3.79 -6.77
CA VAL A 163 -7.99 -5.03 -6.28
C VAL A 163 -9.02 -6.16 -6.20
N LEU A 164 -10.17 -5.93 -5.58
CA LEU A 164 -11.24 -6.91 -5.41
C LEU A 164 -11.76 -7.38 -6.77
N LYS A 165 -12.09 -6.46 -7.69
CA LYS A 165 -12.53 -6.82 -9.05
C LYS A 165 -11.49 -7.63 -9.82
N ARG A 166 -10.19 -7.29 -9.70
CA ARG A 166 -9.11 -8.07 -10.33
C ARG A 166 -9.01 -9.50 -9.79
N CYS A 167 -9.42 -9.73 -8.56
CA CYS A 167 -9.44 -11.04 -7.92
C CYS A 167 -10.79 -11.76 -8.11
N GLY A 168 -11.66 -11.26 -8.98
CA GLY A 168 -12.91 -11.94 -9.36
C GLY A 168 -14.12 -11.60 -8.48
N PHE A 169 -14.00 -10.68 -7.53
CA PHE A 169 -15.15 -10.22 -6.76
C PHE A 169 -16.06 -9.34 -7.63
N GLU A 170 -17.36 -9.55 -7.50
CA GLU A 170 -18.40 -8.77 -8.16
C GLU A 170 -19.21 -7.96 -7.15
N ILE A 171 -19.67 -6.77 -7.54
CA ILE A 171 -20.54 -5.96 -6.67
C ILE A 171 -21.91 -6.64 -6.64
N VAL A 172 -22.36 -7.03 -5.46
CA VAL A 172 -23.68 -7.66 -5.23
C VAL A 172 -24.65 -6.73 -4.51
N GLY A 173 -24.14 -5.63 -3.94
CA GLY A 173 -24.96 -4.66 -3.25
C GLY A 173 -24.19 -3.41 -2.84
N GLU A 174 -24.90 -2.54 -2.13
CA GLU A 174 -24.37 -1.31 -1.55
C GLU A 174 -24.97 -1.14 -0.16
N ASN A 175 -24.24 -0.49 0.72
CA ASN A 175 -24.67 -0.16 2.08
C ASN A 175 -24.18 1.24 2.46
N GLU A 176 -24.70 1.79 3.56
CA GLU A 176 -24.21 3.02 4.18
C GLU A 176 -24.02 2.77 5.68
N ASP A 177 -22.83 3.04 6.20
CA ASP A 177 -22.52 2.87 7.62
C ASP A 177 -21.59 3.99 8.13
N PHE A 178 -21.51 4.14 9.45
CA PHE A 178 -20.68 5.16 10.08
C PHE A 178 -19.19 4.77 10.03
N ALA A 179 -18.41 5.55 9.28
CA ALA A 179 -16.99 5.33 9.10
C ALA A 179 -16.17 6.10 10.16
N ASN A 180 -15.63 5.40 11.16
CA ASN A 180 -14.78 6.01 12.20
C ASN A 180 -13.57 6.76 11.60
N GLY A 181 -12.99 6.26 10.52
CA GLY A 181 -11.84 6.87 9.84
C GLY A 181 -12.15 8.23 9.22
N ARG A 182 -13.42 8.61 9.11
CA ARG A 182 -13.89 9.88 8.51
C ARG A 182 -14.81 10.69 9.43
N GLY A 183 -15.45 10.04 10.41
CA GLY A 183 -16.38 10.69 11.35
C GLY A 183 -17.74 11.01 10.75
N GLU A 184 -18.15 10.31 9.69
CA GLU A 184 -19.42 10.51 8.97
C GLU A 184 -19.98 9.20 8.41
N LEU A 185 -21.21 9.24 7.90
CA LEU A 185 -21.79 8.13 7.15
C LEU A 185 -21.13 8.03 5.78
N VAL A 186 -20.75 6.82 5.39
CA VAL A 186 -20.04 6.54 4.14
C VAL A 186 -20.71 5.37 3.43
N GLU A 187 -20.94 5.56 2.14
CA GLU A 187 -21.42 4.49 1.27
C GLU A 187 -20.30 3.48 0.98
N GLU A 188 -20.65 2.20 1.00
CA GLU A 188 -19.77 1.09 0.66
C GLU A 188 -20.37 0.20 -0.43
N HIS A 189 -19.49 -0.47 -1.16
CA HIS A 189 -19.85 -1.59 -2.01
C HIS A 189 -19.75 -2.88 -1.20
N LEU A 190 -20.77 -3.73 -1.35
CA LEU A 190 -20.74 -5.12 -0.92
C LEU A 190 -20.34 -5.97 -2.12
N LEU A 191 -19.27 -6.73 -1.98
CA LEU A 191 -18.72 -7.56 -3.06
C LEU A 191 -18.67 -9.03 -2.65
N GLN A 192 -18.84 -9.90 -3.63
CA GLN A 192 -18.82 -11.34 -3.43
C GLN A 192 -17.99 -12.03 -4.51
N LEU A 193 -17.20 -13.02 -4.08
CA LEU A 193 -16.58 -14.01 -4.93
C LEU A 193 -17.37 -15.32 -4.79
N ALA A 194 -17.91 -15.80 -5.91
CA ALA A 194 -18.72 -17.01 -6.00
C ALA A 194 -17.90 -18.31 -5.94
#